data_AF-A0A1G2R4U7-F1
#
_entry.id   AF-A0A1G2R4U7-F1
#
_cell.length_a   1.000
_cell.length_b   1.000
_cell.length_c   1.000
_cell.angle_alpha   90.00
_cell.angle_beta   90.00
_cell.angle_gamma   90.00
#
_symmetry.space_group_name_H-M   'P 1'
#
loop_
_entity.id
_entity.type
_entity.pdbx_description
1 polymer ?
#
loop_
_entity_poly.entity_id
_entity_poly.type
_entity_poly.pdbx_seq_one_letter_code
_entity_poly.pdbx_strand_id
1 'polypeptide(L)'
;MKFLRPNSQTHWQYLAILAGLGLLAASAIWWVAGNTSALQSASEASQQPLSANDQTNWKIYQNEEYGFEVKYPEDFSVFTSEQKRLRTDLPNVTNSIFAIGKSNSFEGTVLGTGRHFWIYAVSGASDAQACYTKSDDGALLTQHRAVKSEDFYYSDVFGGVGLGTHWAIQEYKVLKHNTCLGIGVAHTESSDWNNPDDFALAKKDEEKAFEVFDQILSTFRFVE
;
A
#
# COMPACT_ATOMS: atom_id res chain seq x y z
N MET A 1 -63.92 -60.50 0.86
CA MET A 1 -62.67 -60.07 0.21
C MET A 1 -62.88 -58.72 -0.45
N LYS A 2 -62.21 -57.66 0.03
CA LYS A 2 -62.06 -56.38 -0.67
C LYS A 2 -60.57 -56.06 -0.66
N PHE A 3 -59.95 -56.12 -1.83
CA PHE A 3 -58.56 -55.72 -2.05
C PHE A 3 -58.47 -54.19 -1.96
N LEU A 4 -57.68 -53.67 -1.03
CA LEU A 4 -57.24 -52.28 -1.03
C LEU A 4 -56.00 -52.18 -1.91
N ARG A 5 -56.10 -51.39 -2.98
CA ARG A 5 -55.03 -51.09 -3.94
C ARG A 5 -53.96 -50.20 -3.26
N PRO A 6 -52.66 -50.42 -3.49
CA PRO A 6 -51.63 -49.51 -3.00
C PRO A 6 -51.70 -48.17 -3.74
N ASN A 7 -51.78 -47.08 -2.98
CA ASN A 7 -51.87 -45.71 -3.45
C ASN A 7 -50.48 -45.23 -3.92
N SER A 8 -50.30 -45.03 -5.23
CA SER A 8 -49.02 -44.71 -5.88
C SER A 8 -48.64 -43.22 -5.83
N GLN A 9 -49.43 -42.37 -5.18
CA GLN A 9 -49.23 -40.91 -5.22
C GLN A 9 -48.18 -40.38 -4.22
N THR A 10 -47.92 -41.06 -3.11
CA THR A 10 -47.03 -40.57 -2.05
C THR A 10 -45.54 -40.74 -2.38
N HIS A 11 -45.15 -41.74 -3.16
CA HIS A 11 -43.74 -41.95 -3.52
C HIS A 11 -43.18 -40.87 -4.47
N TRP A 12 -44.01 -40.31 -5.35
CA TRP A 12 -43.56 -39.34 -6.34
C TRP A 12 -43.26 -37.97 -5.73
N GLN A 13 -43.96 -37.63 -4.64
CA GLN A 13 -43.73 -36.39 -3.89
C GLN A 13 -42.36 -36.38 -3.20
N TYR A 14 -41.92 -37.50 -2.61
CA TYR A 14 -40.59 -37.60 -1.99
C TYR A 14 -39.45 -37.60 -3.01
N LEU A 15 -39.66 -38.24 -4.18
CA LEU A 15 -38.68 -38.19 -5.28
C LEU A 15 -38.53 -36.79 -5.86
N ALA A 16 -39.63 -36.02 -5.97
CA ALA A 16 -39.58 -34.63 -6.41
C ALA A 16 -38.84 -33.71 -5.42
N ILE A 17 -39.00 -33.91 -4.11
CA ILE A 17 -38.31 -33.12 -3.07
C ILE A 17 -36.80 -33.42 -3.06
N LEU A 18 -36.41 -34.70 -3.16
CA LEU A 18 -34.99 -35.08 -3.21
C LEU A 18 -34.29 -34.60 -4.50
N ALA A 19 -34.99 -34.63 -5.64
CA ALA A 19 -34.49 -34.06 -6.89
C ALA A 19 -34.33 -32.53 -6.81
N GLY A 20 -35.27 -31.83 -6.17
CA GLY A 20 -35.20 -30.38 -5.94
C GLY A 20 -34.02 -29.98 -5.04
N LEU A 21 -33.78 -30.70 -3.94
CA LEU A 21 -32.64 -30.44 -3.04
C LEU A 21 -31.28 -30.74 -3.70
N GLY A 22 -31.21 -31.78 -4.53
CA GLY A 22 -30.01 -32.09 -5.31
C GLY A 22 -29.64 -30.99 -6.31
N LEU A 23 -30.65 -30.38 -6.96
CA LEU A 23 -30.43 -29.26 -7.88
C LEU A 23 -29.99 -27.97 -7.16
N LEU A 24 -30.52 -27.69 -5.98
CA LEU A 24 -30.09 -26.53 -5.18
C LEU A 24 -28.64 -26.68 -4.70
N ALA A 25 -28.25 -27.87 -4.22
CA ALA A 25 -26.86 -28.15 -3.82
C ALA A 25 -25.88 -28.05 -5.01
N ALA A 26 -26.26 -28.58 -6.17
CA ALA A 26 -25.44 -28.48 -7.39
C ALA A 26 -25.26 -27.03 -7.86
N SER A 27 -26.29 -26.18 -7.73
CA SER A 27 -26.22 -24.76 -8.09
C SER A 27 -25.33 -23.94 -7.15
N ALA A 28 -25.33 -24.27 -5.84
CA ALA A 28 -24.45 -23.62 -4.86
C ALA A 28 -22.98 -24.00 -5.08
N ILE A 29 -22.71 -25.26 -5.44
CA ILE A 29 -21.35 -25.74 -5.76
C ILE A 29 -20.82 -25.06 -7.04
N TRP A 30 -21.66 -24.90 -8.07
CA TRP A 30 -21.29 -24.18 -9.29
C TRP A 30 -21.04 -22.68 -9.05
N TRP A 31 -21.81 -22.03 -8.17
CA TRP A 31 -21.63 -20.62 -7.83
C TRP A 31 -20.35 -20.39 -7.01
N VAL A 32 -20.07 -21.26 -6.03
CA VAL A 32 -18.84 -21.20 -5.23
C VAL A 32 -17.61 -21.48 -6.09
N ALA A 33 -17.64 -22.49 -6.97
CA ALA A 33 -16.54 -22.81 -7.88
C ALA A 33 -16.26 -21.68 -8.89
N GLY A 34 -17.30 -21.01 -9.40
CA GLY A 34 -17.15 -19.84 -10.28
C GLY A 34 -16.50 -18.65 -9.58
N ASN A 35 -16.80 -18.42 -8.30
CA ASN A 35 -16.20 -17.32 -7.53
C ASN A 35 -14.80 -17.64 -6.97
N THR A 36 -14.45 -18.91 -6.75
CA THR A 36 -13.12 -19.27 -6.22
C THR A 36 -12.01 -19.01 -7.24
N SER A 37 -12.29 -19.20 -8.54
CA SER A 37 -11.33 -18.87 -9.60
C SER A 37 -11.00 -17.37 -9.66
N ALA A 38 -11.96 -16.49 -9.38
CA ALA A 38 -11.75 -15.05 -9.35
C ALA A 38 -10.89 -14.60 -8.15
N LEU A 39 -11.02 -15.26 -6.99
CA LEU A 39 -10.22 -14.95 -5.80
C LEU A 39 -8.77 -15.43 -5.93
N GLN A 40 -8.55 -16.61 -6.54
CA GLN A 40 -7.20 -17.10 -6.83
C GLN A 40 -6.48 -16.18 -7.83
N SER A 41 -7.17 -15.75 -8.89
CA SER A 41 -6.60 -14.82 -9.89
C SER A 41 -6.37 -13.40 -9.36
N ALA A 42 -7.16 -12.93 -8.40
CA ALA A 42 -6.92 -11.64 -7.73
C ALA A 42 -5.70 -11.69 -6.77
N SER A 43 -5.42 -12.85 -6.17
CA SER A 43 -4.23 -13.06 -5.32
C SER A 43 -2.94 -13.14 -6.12
N GLU A 44 -2.96 -13.63 -7.37
CA GLU A 44 -1.78 -13.72 -8.24
C GLU A 44 -1.51 -12.44 -9.05
N ALA A 45 -2.54 -11.63 -9.32
CA ALA A 45 -2.40 -10.37 -10.07
C ALA A 45 -1.61 -9.27 -9.33
N SER A 46 -1.27 -9.47 -8.04
CA SER A 46 -0.41 -8.56 -7.26
C SER A 46 1.09 -8.90 -7.33
N GLN A 47 1.50 -9.97 -8.02
CA GLN A 47 2.91 -10.34 -8.17
C GLN A 47 3.47 -9.97 -9.56
N GLN A 48 3.06 -8.83 -10.11
CA GLN A 48 3.81 -8.26 -11.22
C GLN A 48 5.14 -7.77 -10.64
N PRO A 49 6.30 -8.29 -11.07
CA PRO A 49 7.58 -7.76 -10.62
C PRO A 49 7.62 -6.28 -11.00
N LEU A 50 7.63 -5.40 -9.99
CA LEU A 50 8.07 -4.01 -10.13
C LEU A 50 9.33 -4.06 -10.98
N SER A 51 9.30 -3.48 -12.18
CA SER A 51 10.31 -3.72 -13.19
C SER A 51 11.70 -3.42 -12.61
N ALA A 52 12.46 -4.47 -12.30
CA ALA A 52 13.75 -4.40 -11.64
C ALA A 52 14.86 -3.85 -12.56
N ASN A 53 14.51 -3.31 -13.73
CA ASN A 53 15.41 -3.28 -14.87
C ASN A 53 16.28 -2.01 -15.00
N ASP A 54 16.19 -1.04 -14.10
CA ASP A 54 17.04 0.17 -14.14
C ASP A 54 17.56 0.60 -12.75
N GLN A 55 17.96 -0.37 -11.91
CA GLN A 55 18.57 -0.09 -10.59
C GLN A 55 20.11 -0.01 -10.61
N THR A 56 20.74 0.01 -11.79
CA THR A 56 22.22 -0.06 -11.92
C THR A 56 22.95 1.15 -11.33
N ASN A 57 22.33 2.33 -11.31
CA ASN A 57 22.90 3.56 -10.75
C ASN A 57 22.30 3.94 -9.38
N TRP A 58 21.67 3.01 -8.67
CA TRP A 58 21.07 3.32 -7.38
C TRP A 58 22.13 3.34 -6.27
N LYS A 59 21.99 4.30 -5.36
CA LYS A 59 22.81 4.42 -4.16
C LYS A 59 22.21 3.55 -3.05
N ILE A 60 23.07 3.05 -2.17
CA ILE A 60 22.67 2.25 -1.00
C ILE A 60 22.82 3.12 0.25
N TYR A 61 21.75 3.21 1.03
CA TYR A 61 21.79 3.72 2.40
C TYR A 61 21.70 2.54 3.35
N GLN A 62 22.65 2.44 4.26
CA GLN A 62 22.68 1.44 5.32
C GLN A 62 22.77 2.14 6.67
N ASN A 63 21.98 1.68 7.63
CA ASN A 63 22.02 2.15 8.99
C ASN A 63 22.25 0.98 9.94
N GLU A 64 23.43 0.94 10.56
CA GLU A 64 23.84 -0.13 11.48
C GLU A 64 23.10 -0.07 12.82
N GLU A 65 22.77 1.14 13.31
CA GLU A 65 22.07 1.34 14.58
C GLU A 65 20.68 0.71 14.58
N TYR A 66 19.94 0.88 13.48
CA TYR A 66 18.59 0.34 13.30
C TYR A 66 18.56 -0.94 12.46
N GLY A 67 19.72 -1.44 12.03
CA GLY A 67 19.88 -2.70 11.32
C GLY A 67 19.09 -2.80 10.01
N PHE A 68 19.14 -1.77 9.15
CA PHE A 68 18.45 -1.83 7.86
C PHE A 68 19.29 -1.25 6.72
N GLU A 69 18.93 -1.65 5.50
CA GLU A 69 19.41 -1.02 4.27
C GLU A 69 18.25 -0.76 3.31
N VAL A 70 18.43 0.27 2.48
CA VAL A 70 17.50 0.63 1.40
C VAL A 70 18.29 1.24 0.25
N LYS A 71 17.87 0.95 -0.99
CA LYS A 71 18.43 1.59 -2.18
C LYS A 71 17.55 2.76 -2.60
N TYR A 72 18.18 3.77 -3.19
CA TYR A 72 17.47 4.93 -3.73
C TYR A 72 18.11 5.41 -5.04
N PRO A 73 17.34 6.05 -5.94
CA PRO A 73 17.86 6.58 -7.19
C PRO A 73 18.96 7.63 -6.96
N GLU A 74 20.02 7.61 -7.77
CA GLU A 74 21.17 8.51 -7.60
C GLU A 74 20.85 10.00 -7.79
N ASP A 75 19.83 10.31 -8.58
CA ASP A 75 19.34 11.66 -8.86
C ASP A 75 18.51 12.26 -7.71
N PHE A 76 18.23 11.49 -6.66
CA PHE A 76 17.61 12.01 -5.44
C PHE A 76 18.67 12.62 -4.53
N SER A 77 18.32 13.77 -3.94
CA SER A 77 19.16 14.46 -2.96
C SER A 77 18.84 13.96 -1.56
N VAL A 78 19.88 13.56 -0.82
CA VAL A 78 19.78 13.26 0.61
C VAL A 78 19.64 14.56 1.39
N PHE A 79 18.65 14.64 2.26
CA PHE A 79 18.40 15.84 3.06
C PHE A 79 19.40 15.96 4.20
N THR A 80 20.06 17.12 4.29
CA THR A 80 20.90 17.51 5.41
C THR A 80 20.06 17.78 6.66
N SER A 81 20.69 17.83 7.83
CA SER A 81 20.02 18.21 9.08
C SER A 81 19.31 19.57 8.98
N GLU A 82 19.94 20.55 8.35
CA GLU A 82 19.34 21.87 8.14
C GLU A 82 18.14 21.80 7.21
N GLN A 83 18.23 21.05 6.10
CA GLN A 83 17.09 20.86 5.21
C GLN A 83 15.93 20.18 5.94
N LYS A 84 16.19 19.13 6.72
CA LYS A 84 15.15 18.45 7.54
C LYS A 84 14.46 19.40 8.53
N ARG A 85 15.18 20.39 9.08
CA ARG A 85 14.61 21.42 9.98
C ARG A 85 13.74 22.43 9.26
N LEU A 86 14.05 22.73 8.00
CA LEU A 86 13.30 23.68 7.18
C LEU A 86 12.04 23.07 6.56
N ARG A 87 11.99 21.73 6.43
CA ARG A 87 10.83 20.99 5.92
C ARG A 87 9.76 20.78 6.99
N THR A 88 9.03 21.86 7.26
CA THR A 88 7.88 21.86 8.18
C THR A 88 6.59 21.35 7.55
N ASP A 89 6.57 21.24 6.22
CA ASP A 89 5.47 20.76 5.39
C ASP A 89 5.36 19.22 5.37
N LEU A 90 6.38 18.51 5.84
CA LEU A 90 6.41 17.05 5.86
C LEU A 90 6.39 16.51 7.29
N PRO A 91 5.47 15.59 7.62
CA PRO A 91 5.42 14.97 8.94
C PRO A 91 6.67 14.12 9.18
N ASN A 92 7.17 14.13 10.41
CA ASN A 92 8.26 13.27 10.88
C ASN A 92 9.62 13.41 10.14
N VAL A 93 9.77 14.36 9.21
CA VAL A 93 11.02 14.55 8.45
C VAL A 93 12.13 15.15 9.32
N THR A 94 11.82 16.05 10.24
CA THR A 94 12.82 16.68 11.11
C THR A 94 13.59 15.66 11.96
N ASN A 95 12.92 14.58 12.40
CA ASN A 95 13.50 13.52 13.21
C ASN A 95 13.78 12.24 12.42
N SER A 96 13.78 12.32 11.09
CA SER A 96 14.06 11.17 10.23
C SER A 96 15.50 10.69 10.36
N ILE A 97 15.68 9.38 10.42
CA ILE A 97 16.97 8.70 10.30
C ILE A 97 17.53 8.98 8.90
N PHE A 98 16.69 8.83 7.88
CA PHE A 98 17.03 9.03 6.48
C PHE A 98 15.91 9.78 5.78
N ALA A 99 16.27 10.75 4.94
CA ALA A 99 15.30 11.41 4.08
C ALA A 99 15.96 11.80 2.76
N ILE A 100 15.22 11.60 1.67
CA ILE A 100 15.62 11.98 0.32
C ILE A 100 14.49 12.74 -0.34
N GLY A 101 14.85 13.54 -1.33
CA GLY A 101 13.86 14.07 -2.24
C GLY A 101 14.46 14.59 -3.53
N LYS A 102 13.57 14.85 -4.48
CA LYS A 102 13.91 15.43 -5.76
C LYS A 102 12.97 16.58 -6.07
N SER A 103 13.53 17.76 -6.22
CA SER A 103 12.80 18.95 -6.66
C SER A 103 12.58 18.89 -8.18
N ASN A 104 11.50 19.48 -8.67
CA ASN A 104 11.13 19.47 -10.09
C ASN A 104 11.08 18.03 -10.65
N SER A 105 10.53 17.11 -9.86
CA SER A 105 10.50 15.67 -10.19
C SER A 105 9.61 15.34 -11.40
N PHE A 106 8.83 16.31 -11.91
CA PHE A 106 7.80 16.10 -12.91
C PHE A 106 7.87 17.13 -14.02
N GLU A 107 7.85 16.62 -15.25
CA GLU A 107 7.92 17.42 -16.47
C GLU A 107 6.53 18.02 -16.77
N GLY A 108 6.46 19.33 -17.00
CA GLY A 108 5.22 20.05 -17.31
C GLY A 108 4.62 20.85 -16.16
N THR A 109 5.13 20.72 -14.93
CA THR A 109 4.66 21.46 -13.75
C THR A 109 5.50 22.72 -13.51
N VAL A 110 4.88 23.88 -13.23
CA VAL A 110 5.56 25.20 -13.31
C VAL A 110 5.89 25.84 -11.95
N LEU A 111 5.29 25.39 -10.83
CA LEU A 111 5.34 26.14 -9.56
C LEU A 111 6.05 25.42 -8.40
N GLY A 112 6.73 24.31 -8.70
CA GLY A 112 7.51 23.55 -7.73
C GLY A 112 6.88 22.21 -7.44
N THR A 113 7.61 21.14 -7.74
CA THR A 113 7.23 19.78 -7.41
C THR A 113 8.29 19.10 -6.56
N GLY A 114 7.84 18.22 -5.69
CA GLY A 114 8.69 17.50 -4.75
C GLY A 114 8.17 16.09 -4.55
N ARG A 115 9.07 15.12 -4.68
CA ARG A 115 8.88 13.79 -4.13
C ARG A 115 9.80 13.64 -2.94
N HIS A 116 9.25 13.15 -1.84
CA HIS A 116 9.98 12.98 -0.60
C HIS A 116 9.77 11.58 -0.07
N PHE A 117 10.84 11.03 0.46
CA PHE A 117 10.84 9.75 1.15
C PHE A 117 11.61 9.94 2.45
N TRP A 118 11.10 9.38 3.54
CA TRP A 118 11.80 9.41 4.82
C TRP A 118 11.58 8.12 5.61
N ILE A 119 12.56 7.82 6.46
CA ILE A 119 12.53 6.72 7.42
C ILE A 119 12.79 7.32 8.80
N TYR A 120 12.01 6.92 9.80
CA TYR A 120 12.14 7.36 11.18
C TYR A 120 11.88 6.20 12.15
N ALA A 121 12.43 6.30 13.36
CA ALA A 121 12.08 5.38 14.44
C ALA A 121 10.83 5.86 15.17
N VAL A 122 9.88 4.96 15.41
CA VAL A 122 8.69 5.27 16.20
C VAL A 122 9.06 5.15 17.68
N SER A 123 9.20 6.29 18.34
CA SER A 123 9.60 6.33 19.76
C SER A 123 8.58 5.62 20.66
N GLY A 124 9.05 4.75 21.55
CA GLY A 124 8.21 4.02 22.50
C GLY A 124 7.40 2.85 21.90
N ALA A 125 7.56 2.56 20.60
CA ALA A 125 6.88 1.46 19.95
C ALA A 125 7.78 0.23 19.83
N SER A 126 7.73 -0.62 20.85
CA SER A 126 8.51 -1.86 20.96
C SER A 126 7.75 -3.12 20.54
N ASP A 127 6.43 -3.08 20.53
CA ASP A 127 5.56 -4.21 20.20
C ASP A 127 4.59 -3.87 19.07
N ALA A 128 3.89 -4.90 18.57
CA ALA A 128 2.98 -4.76 17.43
C ALA A 128 1.82 -3.80 17.72
N GLN A 129 1.30 -3.81 18.95
CA GLN A 129 0.21 -2.92 19.35
C GLN A 129 0.67 -1.47 19.28
N ALA A 130 1.80 -1.14 19.91
CA ALA A 130 2.35 0.20 19.92
C ALA A 130 2.82 0.64 18.52
N CYS A 131 3.42 -0.25 17.73
CA CYS A 131 3.91 0.06 16.39
C CYS A 131 2.75 0.37 15.44
N TYR A 132 1.76 -0.52 15.36
CA TYR A 132 0.72 -0.42 14.33
C TYR A 132 -0.51 0.38 14.76
N THR A 133 -0.46 1.10 15.88
CA THR A 133 -1.49 2.06 16.24
C THR A 133 -1.33 3.35 15.42
N LYS A 134 -2.43 3.86 14.87
CA LYS A 134 -2.49 5.14 14.17
C LYS A 134 -2.36 6.29 15.17
N SER A 135 -1.72 7.37 14.73
CA SER A 135 -1.47 8.55 15.57
C SER A 135 -2.68 9.47 15.73
N ASP A 136 -3.66 9.40 14.83
CA ASP A 136 -4.81 10.29 14.76
C ASP A 136 -6.00 9.81 15.61
N ASP A 137 -6.42 8.56 15.44
CA ASP A 137 -7.61 7.99 16.08
C ASP A 137 -7.29 6.87 17.08
N GLY A 138 -6.02 6.45 17.18
CA GLY A 138 -5.59 5.36 18.06
C GLY A 138 -6.06 3.97 17.62
N ALA A 139 -6.66 3.84 16.43
CA ALA A 139 -7.04 2.55 15.88
C ALA A 139 -5.81 1.81 15.34
N LEU A 140 -5.91 0.48 15.20
CA LEU A 140 -4.86 -0.30 14.55
C LEU A 140 -4.88 -0.11 13.04
N LEU A 141 -3.70 -0.09 12.42
CA LEU A 141 -3.51 -0.25 10.99
C LEU A 141 -3.97 -1.66 10.60
N THR A 142 -4.90 -1.73 9.65
CA THR A 142 -5.47 -2.99 9.16
C THR A 142 -4.99 -3.34 7.77
N GLN A 143 -4.55 -2.35 7.00
CA GLN A 143 -4.00 -2.55 5.67
C GLN A 143 -2.53 -2.92 5.80
N HIS A 144 -2.13 -3.96 5.08
CA HIS A 144 -0.74 -4.40 5.04
C HIS A 144 -0.37 -4.93 3.66
N ARG A 145 0.92 -4.85 3.36
CA ARG A 145 1.55 -5.38 2.17
C ARG A 145 2.82 -6.12 2.58
N ALA A 146 2.95 -7.35 2.12
CA ALA A 146 4.20 -8.09 2.25
C ALA A 146 5.22 -7.55 1.24
N VAL A 147 6.40 -7.17 1.70
CA VAL A 147 7.55 -6.79 0.88
C VAL A 147 8.67 -7.75 1.20
N LYS A 148 8.96 -8.66 0.26
CA LYS A 148 9.86 -9.82 0.49
C LYS A 148 9.39 -10.64 1.70
N SER A 149 10.17 -10.64 2.79
CA SER A 149 9.92 -11.38 4.03
C SER A 149 9.36 -10.52 5.16
N GLU A 150 9.12 -9.23 4.92
CA GLU A 150 8.68 -8.29 5.94
C GLU A 150 7.26 -7.82 5.64
N ASP A 151 6.41 -7.74 6.67
CA ASP A 151 5.05 -7.23 6.56
C ASP A 151 4.98 -5.74 6.94
N PHE A 152 4.63 -4.91 5.96
CA PHE A 152 4.45 -3.48 6.13
C PHE A 152 2.97 -3.14 6.31
N TYR A 153 2.64 -2.54 7.43
CA TYR A 153 1.30 -2.01 7.70
C TYR A 153 1.25 -0.55 7.31
N TYR A 154 0.17 -0.09 6.70
CA TYR A 154 0.14 1.27 6.16
C TYR A 154 -1.22 1.95 6.35
N SER A 155 -1.17 3.28 6.36
CA SER A 155 -2.33 4.17 6.44
C SER A 155 -2.90 4.44 5.04
N ASP A 156 -4.16 4.84 4.98
CA ASP A 156 -4.70 5.38 3.73
C ASP A 156 -3.87 6.59 3.27
N VAL A 157 -3.80 6.78 1.95
CA VAL A 157 -3.21 8.01 1.40
C VAL A 157 -4.04 9.18 1.87
N PHE A 158 -3.41 10.15 2.53
CA PHE A 158 -4.05 11.38 2.97
C PHE A 158 -3.41 12.58 2.28
N GLY A 159 -4.21 13.58 1.96
CA GLY A 159 -3.77 14.67 1.12
C GLY A 159 -4.79 15.79 1.03
N GLY A 160 -4.42 16.85 0.34
CA GLY A 160 -5.27 18.01 0.18
C GLY A 160 -4.93 18.82 -1.06
N VAL A 161 -5.90 19.61 -1.49
CA VAL A 161 -5.74 20.59 -2.57
C VAL A 161 -6.07 21.98 -2.07
N GLY A 162 -5.23 22.96 -2.41
CA GLY A 162 -5.48 24.36 -2.05
C GLY A 162 -4.57 25.30 -2.83
N LEU A 163 -5.15 26.38 -3.37
CA LEU A 163 -4.43 27.43 -4.10
C LEU A 163 -3.53 26.91 -5.24
N GLY A 164 -3.96 25.84 -5.93
CA GLY A 164 -3.20 25.21 -7.01
C GLY A 164 -2.17 24.17 -6.54
N THR A 165 -2.00 23.99 -5.24
CA THR A 165 -1.10 22.96 -4.68
C THR A 165 -1.87 21.71 -4.31
N HIS A 166 -1.46 20.57 -4.88
CA HIS A 166 -1.84 19.23 -4.50
C HIS A 166 -0.74 18.60 -3.66
N TRP A 167 -1.11 17.87 -2.60
CA TRP A 167 -0.17 17.04 -1.87
C TRP A 167 -0.84 15.75 -1.41
N ALA A 168 -0.06 14.69 -1.36
CA ALA A 168 -0.48 13.37 -0.89
C ALA A 168 0.64 12.73 -0.09
N ILE A 169 0.29 12.07 1.00
CA ILE A 169 1.20 11.40 1.91
C ILE A 169 0.68 10.01 2.21
N GLN A 170 1.59 9.04 2.27
CA GLN A 170 1.31 7.74 2.82
C GLN A 170 2.42 7.30 3.76
N GLU A 171 2.02 6.76 4.91
CA GLU A 171 2.95 6.21 5.90
C GLU A 171 2.77 4.70 6.05
N TYR A 172 3.91 4.02 6.12
CA TYR A 172 4.09 2.59 6.31
C TYR A 172 4.84 2.38 7.63
N LYS A 173 4.58 1.24 8.27
CA LYS A 173 5.21 0.82 9.52
C LYS A 173 5.62 -0.64 9.43
N VAL A 174 6.80 -0.93 9.96
CA VAL A 174 7.35 -2.29 10.06
C VAL A 174 8.01 -2.46 11.42
N LEU A 175 7.81 -3.64 12.02
CA LEU A 175 8.38 -4.00 13.32
C LEU A 175 9.33 -5.18 13.14
N LYS A 176 10.58 -5.03 13.58
CA LYS A 176 11.50 -6.16 13.69
C LYS A 176 12.35 -6.03 14.94
N HIS A 177 12.53 -7.15 15.66
CA HIS A 177 13.36 -7.23 16.87
C HIS A 177 13.15 -6.05 17.85
N ASN A 178 11.88 -5.71 18.13
CA ASN A 178 11.50 -4.63 19.06
C ASN A 178 11.79 -3.20 18.57
N THR A 179 12.13 -3.04 17.29
CA THR A 179 12.35 -1.77 16.61
C THR A 179 11.22 -1.52 15.61
N CYS A 180 10.39 -0.51 15.87
CA CYS A 180 9.37 -0.04 14.95
C CYS A 180 9.92 1.10 14.08
N LEU A 181 9.92 0.90 12.77
CA LEU A 181 10.29 1.92 11.78
C LEU A 181 9.05 2.43 11.07
N GLY A 182 8.95 3.75 10.96
CA GLY A 182 8.01 4.45 10.09
C GLY A 182 8.70 4.84 8.79
N ILE A 183 8.03 4.62 7.67
CA ILE A 183 8.49 4.99 6.33
C ILE A 183 7.39 5.82 5.68
N GLY A 184 7.70 7.03 5.27
CA GLY A 184 6.74 7.90 4.63
C GLY A 184 7.18 8.30 3.23
N VAL A 185 6.19 8.48 2.37
CA VAL A 185 6.33 9.12 1.07
C VAL A 185 5.40 10.32 1.01
N ALA A 186 5.89 11.41 0.44
CA ALA A 186 5.09 12.58 0.12
C ALA A 186 5.29 12.98 -1.33
N HIS A 187 4.17 13.28 -1.95
CA HIS A 187 4.04 13.96 -3.23
C HIS A 187 3.56 15.38 -2.94
N THR A 188 4.17 16.36 -3.60
CA THR A 188 3.72 17.75 -3.56
C THR A 188 3.91 18.36 -4.93
N GLU A 189 2.86 19.00 -5.42
CA GLU A 189 2.84 19.62 -6.72
C GLU A 189 2.07 20.91 -6.66
N SER A 190 2.66 21.97 -7.21
CA SER A 190 1.98 23.23 -7.42
C SER A 190 1.73 23.44 -8.91
N SER A 191 0.48 23.73 -9.23
CA SER A 191 -0.08 23.91 -10.56
C SER A 191 -0.85 25.23 -10.66
N ASP A 192 -1.14 25.68 -11.88
CA ASP A 192 -2.06 26.79 -12.06
C ASP A 192 -3.49 26.28 -11.86
N TRP A 193 -4.14 26.74 -10.79
CA TRP A 193 -5.53 26.40 -10.48
C TRP A 193 -6.50 26.68 -11.65
N ASN A 194 -6.15 27.62 -12.54
CA ASN A 194 -6.99 27.97 -13.69
C ASN A 194 -6.81 27.02 -14.88
N ASN A 195 -5.84 26.11 -14.85
CA ASN A 195 -5.60 25.14 -15.92
C ASN A 195 -6.13 23.75 -15.53
N PRO A 196 -7.26 23.28 -16.10
CA PRO A 196 -7.83 21.97 -15.78
C PRO A 196 -6.93 20.79 -16.19
N ASP A 197 -6.06 20.96 -17.18
CA ASP A 197 -5.13 19.92 -17.61
C ASP A 197 -4.08 19.62 -16.53
N ASP A 198 -3.74 20.61 -15.69
CA ASP A 198 -2.77 20.43 -14.62
C ASP A 198 -3.27 19.48 -13.52
N PHE A 199 -4.59 19.41 -13.26
CA PHE A 199 -5.13 18.45 -12.29
C PHE A 199 -4.96 16.99 -12.74
N ALA A 200 -5.09 16.72 -14.05
CA ALA A 200 -4.88 15.38 -14.60
C ALA A 200 -3.40 14.99 -14.55
N LEU A 201 -2.50 15.96 -14.78
CA LEU A 201 -1.07 15.78 -14.56
C LEU A 201 -0.78 15.44 -13.10
N ALA A 202 -1.41 16.15 -12.15
CA ALA A 202 -1.18 15.95 -10.73
C ALA A 202 -1.50 14.54 -10.23
N LYS A 203 -2.58 13.94 -10.72
CA LYS A 203 -2.91 12.55 -10.40
C LYS A 203 -1.90 11.57 -10.99
N LYS A 204 -1.54 11.74 -12.26
CA LYS A 204 -0.54 10.88 -12.92
C LYS A 204 0.81 10.97 -12.23
N ASP A 205 1.15 12.15 -11.73
CA ASP A 205 2.41 12.41 -11.06
C ASP A 205 2.42 11.85 -9.63
N GLU A 206 1.30 11.93 -8.92
CA GLU A 206 1.09 11.17 -7.68
C GLU A 206 1.32 9.66 -7.90
N GLU A 207 0.68 9.07 -8.91
CA GLU A 207 0.84 7.64 -9.23
C GLU A 207 2.31 7.27 -9.48
N LYS A 208 3.04 8.08 -10.25
CA LYS A 208 4.48 7.87 -10.47
C LYS A 208 5.31 8.05 -9.19
N ALA A 209 4.90 8.92 -8.25
CA ALA A 209 5.60 9.09 -6.98
C ALA A 209 5.50 7.81 -6.16
N PHE A 210 4.30 7.23 -6.07
CA PHE A 210 4.07 5.96 -5.40
C PHE A 210 4.73 4.79 -6.13
N GLU A 211 4.84 4.81 -7.46
CA GLU A 211 5.59 3.78 -8.20
C GLU A 211 7.09 3.79 -7.84
N VAL A 212 7.73 4.96 -7.82
CA VAL A 212 9.14 5.06 -7.43
C VAL A 212 9.33 4.70 -5.95
N PHE A 213 8.37 5.06 -5.10
CA PHE A 213 8.35 4.61 -3.72
C PHE A 213 8.29 3.09 -3.61
N ASP A 214 7.39 2.44 -4.36
CA ASP A 214 7.28 0.98 -4.38
C ASP A 214 8.59 0.32 -4.82
N GLN A 215 9.29 0.92 -5.79
CA GLN A 215 10.63 0.47 -6.17
C GLN A 215 11.64 0.63 -5.03
N ILE A 216 11.68 1.78 -4.35
CA ILE A 216 12.54 2.01 -3.17
C ILE A 216 12.24 1.02 -2.06
N LEU A 217 10.97 0.90 -1.68
CA LEU A 217 10.49 0.01 -0.63
C LEU A 217 10.80 -1.45 -0.97
N SER A 218 10.69 -1.87 -2.23
CA SER A 218 11.05 -3.23 -2.66
C SER A 218 12.52 -3.58 -2.40
N THR A 219 13.39 -2.57 -2.30
CA THR A 219 14.81 -2.78 -1.98
C THR A 219 15.08 -2.86 -0.48
N PHE A 220 14.16 -2.36 0.35
CA PHE A 220 14.30 -2.36 1.80
C PHE A 220 14.50 -3.79 2.32
N ARG A 221 15.40 -3.92 3.29
CA ARG A 221 15.54 -5.12 4.12
C ARG A 221 16.21 -4.76 5.43
N PHE A 222 15.89 -5.50 6.48
CA PHE A 222 16.70 -5.51 7.67
C PHE A 222 17.99 -6.30 7.41
N VAL A 223 19.09 -5.82 7.98
CA VAL A 223 20.41 -6.43 7.93
C VAL A 223 20.64 -7.02 9.32
N GLU A 224 20.79 -8.35 9.38
CA GLU A 224 21.17 -9.09 10.59
C GLU A 224 22.69 -9.11 10.77
#